data_AF-A0A235FDK6-F1
#
_entry.id   AF-A0A235FDK6-F1
#
_cell.length_a   1.000
_cell.length_b   1.000
_cell.length_c   1.000
_cell.angle_alpha   90.00
_cell.angle_beta   90.00
_cell.angle_gamma   90.00
#
_symmetry.space_group_name_H-M   'P 1'
#
loop_
_entity.id
_entity.type
_entity.pdbx_description
1 polymer ?
#
loop_
_entity_poly.entity_id
_entity_poly.type
_entity_poly.pdbx_seq_one_letter_code
_entity_poly.pdbx_strand_id
1 'polypeptide(L)' 'MDFLIEMKRKQLLHTARVFGMTAQETIRCSQELDRLLDLQQSFKKTSA' A
#
# COMPACT_ATOMS: atom_id res chain seq x y z
N MET A 1 0.11 13.32 -6.12
CA MET A 1 -1.27 12.84 -6.40
C MET A 1 -1.11 11.43 -6.93
N ASP A 2 -0.76 10.54 -6.02
CA ASP A 2 -0.17 9.25 -6.35
C ASP A 2 -1.29 8.23 -6.55
N PHE A 3 -1.96 8.32 -7.70
CA PHE A 3 -3.08 7.45 -8.10
C PHE A 3 -2.77 5.96 -7.88
N LEU A 4 -1.50 5.56 -8.06
CA LEU A 4 -1.03 4.20 -7.85
C LEU A 4 -1.17 3.74 -6.39
N ILE A 5 -0.89 4.63 -5.43
CA ILE A 5 -0.97 4.35 -3.99
C ILE A 5 -2.43 4.24 -3.55
N GLU A 6 -3.28 5.16 -4.01
CA GLU A 6 -4.72 5.12 -3.78
C GLU A 6 -5.35 3.84 -4.33
N MET A 7 -4.98 3.44 -5.55
CA MET A 7 -5.44 2.19 -6.17
C MET A 7 -5.00 0.97 -5.35
N LYS A 8 -3.73 0.93 -4.93
CA LYS A 8 -3.19 -0.18 -4.14
C LYS A 8 -3.82 -0.25 -2.74
N ARG A 9 -4.15 0.90 -2.14
CA ARG A 9 -4.87 0.99 -0.87
C ARG A 9 -6.28 0.43 -0.98
N LYS A 10 -7.00 0.73 -2.07
CA LYS A 10 -8.32 0.14 -2.35
C LYS A 10 -8.24 -1.37 -2.56
N GLN A 11 -7.21 -1.86 -3.25
CA GLN A 11 -6.98 -3.31 -3.39
C GLN A 11 -6.75 -3.97 -2.04
N LEU A 12 -5.89 -3.42 -1.17
CA LEU A 12 -5.66 -3.93 0.17
C LEU A 12 -6.96 -4.02 0.96
N LEU A 13 -7.78 -2.96 0.94
CA LEU A 13 -9.06 -2.92 1.65
C LEU A 13 -10.03 -3.99 1.13
N HIS A 14 -10.07 -4.19 -0.19
CA HIS A 14 -10.88 -5.21 -0.82
C HIS A 14 -10.41 -6.62 -0.44
N THR A 15 -9.10 -6.89 -0.54
CA THR A 15 -8.51 -8.19 -0.17
C THR A 15 -8.70 -8.47 1.33
N ALA A 16 -8.52 -7.47 2.20
CA ALA A 16 -8.77 -7.60 3.63
C ALA A 16 -10.25 -7.93 3.94
N ARG A 17 -11.18 -7.40 3.14
CA ARG A 17 -12.60 -7.68 3.28
C ARG A 17 -12.99 -9.07 2.77
N VAL A 18 -12.32 -9.55 1.71
CA VAL A 18 -12.60 -10.85 1.07
C VAL A 18 -11.93 -12.00 1.83
N PHE A 19 -10.63 -11.86 2.13
CA PHE A 19 -9.80 -12.92 2.70
C PHE A 19 -9.50 -12.72 4.19
N GLY A 20 -9.72 -11.52 4.74
CA GLY A 20 -9.37 -11.16 6.12
C GLY A 20 -8.02 -10.45 6.21
N MET A 21 -7.82 -9.70 7.31
CA MET A 21 -6.57 -8.95 7.58
C MET A 21 -5.34 -9.85 7.72
N THR A 22 -5.53 -11.11 8.11
CA THR A 22 -4.47 -12.09 8.37
C THR A 22 -4.18 -13.00 7.18
N ALA A 23 -4.93 -12.89 6.09
CA ALA A 23 -4.67 -13.66 4.89
C ALA A 23 -3.33 -13.28 4.27
N GLN A 24 -2.61 -14.28 3.75
CA GLN A 24 -1.33 -14.09 3.07
C GLN A 24 -1.46 -13.07 1.92
N GLU A 25 -2.56 -13.09 1.16
CA GLU A 25 -2.80 -12.10 0.11
C GLU A 25 -2.92 -10.67 0.65
N THR A 26 -3.62 -10.48 1.77
CA THR A 26 -3.78 -9.16 2.41
C THR A 26 -2.45 -8.66 2.97
N ILE A 27 -1.69 -9.55 3.62
CA ILE A 27 -0.36 -9.23 4.16
C ILE A 27 0.59 -8.82 3.03
N ARG A 28 0.60 -9.56 1.91
CA ARG A 28 1.40 -9.23 0.73
C ARG A 28 0.98 -7.88 0.14
N CYS A 29 -0.33 -7.63 0.00
CA CYS A 29 -0.83 -6.33 -0.45
C CYS A 29 -0.42 -5.19 0.50
N SER A 30 -0.43 -5.42 1.81
CA SER A 30 0.02 -4.46 2.82
C SER A 30 1.51 -4.13 2.69
N GLN A 31 2.36 -5.14 2.55
CA GLN A 31 3.80 -4.94 2.38
C GLN A 31 4.14 -4.20 1.09
N GLU A 32 3.39 -4.45 0.02
CA GLU A 32 3.61 -3.77 -1.26
C GLU A 32 3.13 -2.31 -1.22
N LEU A 33 2.00 -2.04 -0.56
CA LEU A 33 1.53 -0.67 -0.31
C LEU A 33 2.50 0.10 0.59
N ASP A 34 3.02 -0.53 1.63
CA ASP A 34 3.97 0.08 2.57
C ASP A 34 5.27 0.49 1.86
N ARG A 35 5.82 -0.38 1.00
CA ARG A 35 6.99 -0.04 0.18
C ARG A 35 6.73 1.14 -0.77
N LEU A 36 5.55 1.19 -1.39
CA LEU A 36 5.19 2.32 -2.25
C LEU A 36 5.09 3.63 -1.45
N LEU A 37 4.56 3.57 -0.23
CA LEU A 37 4.50 4.72 0.68
C LEU A 37 5.89 5.15 1.15
N ASP A 38 6.78 4.21 1.48
CA ASP A 38 8.17 4.52 1.86
C ASP A 38 8.95 5.17 0.72
N LEU A 39 8.79 4.68 -0.51
CA LEU A 39 9.36 5.30 -1.71
C LEU A 39 8.80 6.71 -1.94
N GLN A 40 7.50 6.92 -1.74
CA GLN A 40 6.89 8.25 -1.87
C GLN A 40 7.39 9.21 -0.77
N GLN A 41 7.52 8.72 0.46
CA GLN A 41 8.01 9.51 1.60
C GLN A 41 9.49 9.85 1.47
N SER A 42 10.32 8.91 1.01
CA SER A 42 11.73 9.15 0.73
C SER A 42 11.92 10.15 -0.41
N PHE A 43 11.10 10.09 -1.47
CA PHE A 43 11.11 11.10 -2.54
C PHE A 43 10.79 12.51 -2.04
N LYS A 44 9.86 12.64 -1.09
CA LYS A 44 9.52 13.93 -0.46
C LYS A 44 10.59 14.46 0.49
N LYS A 45 11.46 13.60 1.01
CA LYS A 45 12.54 13.98 1.95
C LYS A 45 13.78 14.55 1.24
N THR A 46 13.95 14.32 -0.07
CA THR A 46 15.06 14.88 -0.88
C THR A 46 14.77 16.29 -1.41
N SER A 47 13.94 17.05 -0.71
CA SER A 47 13.72 18.49 -0.96
C SER A 47 13.63 19.21 0.38
N ALA A 48 14.71 19.09 1.16
CA ALA A 48 14.98 19.89 2.35
C ALA A 48 16.47 20.27 2.33
#